data_AF-A0A1V5UZN3-F1
#
_entry.id   AF-A0A1V5UZN3-F1
#
_cell.length_a   1.000
_cell.length_b   1.000
_cell.length_c   1.000
_cell.angle_alpha   90.00
_cell.angle_beta   90.00
_cell.angle_gamma   90.00
#
_symmetry.space_group_name_H-M   'P 1'
#
loop_
_entity.id
_entity.type
_entity.pdbx_description
1 polymer ?
#
loop_
_entity_poly.entity_id
_entity_poly.type
_entity_poly.pdbx_seq_one_letter_code
_entity_poly.pdbx_strand_id
1 'polypeptide(L)'
;MAEDEDWRVRINAASNPNTSAETLAELAKDRDWYVRSYAAGNPNTPAEALAKLAKDRDRIVRSNAADNPNTPAETLAELAKDEDIYVRCSAASNPNTPAETLVELSKDGDWRVRSSAASNPNTPKKQ
;
A
#
# COMPACT_ATOMS: atom_id res chain seq x y z
N MET A 1 25.62 17.65 5.82
CA MET A 1 26.06 17.06 4.54
C MET A 1 26.05 15.53 4.57
N ALA A 2 26.54 14.85 5.61
CA ALA A 2 26.50 13.38 5.67
C ALA A 2 25.08 12.77 5.84
N GLU A 3 24.15 13.41 6.57
CA GLU A 3 22.79 12.87 6.74
C GLU A 3 21.92 12.97 5.48
N ASP A 4 22.20 13.93 4.58
CA ASP A 4 21.47 14.12 3.31
C ASP A 4 21.86 13.09 2.24
N GLU A 5 23.04 12.49 2.33
CA GLU A 5 23.46 11.42 1.41
C GLU A 5 22.87 10.06 1.80
N ASP A 6 22.62 9.87 3.10
CA ASP A 6 22.22 8.58 3.66
C ASP A 6 20.76 8.22 3.29
N TRP A 7 19.82 9.17 3.37
CA TRP A 7 18.41 8.89 2.99
C TRP A 7 18.26 8.56 1.50
N ARG A 8 19.06 9.19 0.62
CA ARG A 8 19.07 8.89 -0.83
C ARG A 8 19.55 7.48 -1.12
N VAL A 9 20.60 7.02 -0.44
CA VAL A 9 21.10 5.64 -0.58
C VAL A 9 20.03 4.65 -0.12
N ARG A 10 19.36 4.92 1.01
CA ARG A 10 18.29 4.08 1.54
C ARG A 10 17.06 4.06 0.63
N ILE A 11 16.71 5.17 -0.01
CA ILE A 11 15.66 5.19 -1.05
C ILE A 11 16.05 4.36 -2.26
N ASN A 12 17.28 4.51 -2.75
CA ASN A 12 17.72 3.73 -3.90
C ASN A 12 17.63 2.23 -3.61
N ALA A 13 18.03 1.81 -2.40
CA ALA A 13 17.81 0.44 -1.94
C ALA A 13 16.31 0.08 -1.84
N ALA A 14 15.48 0.94 -1.24
CA ALA A 14 14.04 0.70 -1.11
C ALA A 14 13.32 0.59 -2.46
N SER A 15 13.72 1.36 -3.46
CA SER A 15 13.14 1.36 -4.82
C SER A 15 13.65 0.23 -5.72
N ASN A 16 14.76 -0.43 -5.35
CA ASN A 16 15.38 -1.44 -6.20
C ASN A 16 14.59 -2.76 -6.11
N PRO A 17 14.04 -3.29 -7.22
CA PRO A 17 13.25 -4.52 -7.24
C PRO A 17 14.09 -5.79 -6.98
N ASN A 18 15.41 -5.68 -6.82
CA ASN A 18 16.28 -6.79 -6.42
C ASN A 18 16.71 -6.72 -4.95
N THR A 19 16.27 -5.71 -4.21
CA THR A 19 16.56 -5.62 -2.77
C THR A 19 15.88 -6.78 -2.05
N SER A 20 16.61 -7.38 -1.10
CA SER A 20 16.12 -8.53 -0.36
C SER A 20 14.94 -8.16 0.54
N ALA A 21 14.08 -9.15 0.78
CA ALA A 21 12.91 -9.01 1.65
C ALA A 21 13.31 -8.59 3.08
N GLU A 22 14.44 -9.09 3.59
CA GLU A 22 15.00 -8.72 4.91
C GLU A 22 15.41 -7.26 4.96
N THR A 23 16.15 -6.77 3.95
CA THR A 23 16.54 -5.35 3.88
C THR A 23 15.32 -4.45 3.73
N LEU A 24 14.33 -4.84 2.93
CA LEU A 24 13.07 -4.09 2.81
C LEU A 24 12.28 -4.05 4.13
N ALA A 25 12.30 -5.11 4.92
CA ALA A 25 11.67 -5.13 6.25
C ALA A 25 12.33 -4.16 7.23
N GLU A 26 13.65 -3.95 7.13
CA GLU A 26 14.35 -2.93 7.92
C GLU A 26 14.08 -1.52 7.41
N LEU A 27 14.10 -1.30 6.09
CA LEU A 27 13.76 -0.01 5.47
C LEU A 27 12.31 0.42 5.73
N ALA A 28 11.39 -0.54 5.92
CA ALA A 28 10.02 -0.28 6.34
C ALA A 28 9.92 0.37 7.73
N LYS A 29 10.98 0.33 8.54
CA LYS A 29 11.03 0.94 9.88
C LYS A 29 11.80 2.27 9.89
N ASP A 30 12.22 2.76 8.72
CA ASP A 30 13.05 3.96 8.63
C ASP A 30 12.38 5.19 9.25
N ARG A 31 13.18 6.09 9.83
CA ARG A 31 12.67 7.36 10.38
C ARG A 31 12.05 8.25 9.30
N ASP A 32 12.58 8.19 8.09
CA ASP A 32 12.13 8.98 6.95
C ASP A 32 10.92 8.31 6.27
N TRP A 33 9.83 9.06 6.17
CA TRP A 33 8.60 8.57 5.53
C TRP A 33 8.81 8.30 4.03
N TYR A 34 9.75 8.99 3.38
CA TYR A 34 10.06 8.79 1.98
C TYR A 34 10.69 7.41 1.76
N VAL A 35 11.64 7.01 2.62
CA VAL A 35 12.24 5.66 2.59
C VAL A 35 11.17 4.60 2.82
N ARG A 36 10.32 4.78 3.85
CA ARG A 36 9.22 3.85 4.14
C ARG A 36 8.22 3.75 3.00
N SER A 37 7.93 4.85 2.31
CA SER A 37 7.03 4.90 1.16
C SER A 37 7.56 4.09 -0.03
N TYR A 38 8.87 4.18 -0.33
CA TYR A 38 9.48 3.33 -1.36
C TYR A 38 9.54 1.87 -0.95
N ALA A 39 9.82 1.58 0.32
CA ALA A 39 9.78 0.20 0.82
C ALA A 39 8.35 -0.35 0.69
N ALA A 40 7.32 0.41 1.05
CA ALA A 40 5.93 0.01 0.90
C ALA A 40 5.55 -0.29 -0.57
N GLY A 41 6.06 0.47 -1.53
CA GLY A 41 5.78 0.27 -2.96
C GLY A 41 6.60 -0.84 -3.62
N ASN A 42 7.61 -1.41 -2.95
CA ASN A 42 8.48 -2.41 -3.56
C ASN A 42 7.80 -3.79 -3.61
N PRO A 43 7.73 -4.44 -4.79
CA PRO A 43 7.03 -5.72 -4.95
C PRO A 43 7.72 -6.91 -4.25
N ASN A 44 8.91 -6.75 -3.67
CA ASN A 44 9.54 -7.77 -2.82
C ASN A 44 9.32 -7.53 -1.32
N THR A 45 8.61 -6.47 -0.94
CA THR A 45 8.38 -6.17 0.47
C THR A 45 7.51 -7.26 1.10
N PRO A 46 7.93 -7.83 2.25
CA PRO A 46 7.19 -8.89 2.89
C PRO A 46 5.80 -8.42 3.35
N ALA A 47 4.83 -9.34 3.29
CA ALA A 47 3.48 -9.14 3.80
C ALA A 47 3.43 -8.60 5.25
N GLU A 48 4.28 -9.11 6.14
CA GLU A 48 4.32 -8.64 7.54
C GLU A 48 4.79 -7.18 7.66
N ALA A 49 5.74 -6.77 6.82
CA ALA A 49 6.19 -5.38 6.77
C ALA A 49 5.11 -4.47 6.18
N LEU A 50 4.41 -4.93 5.13
CA LEU A 50 3.28 -4.22 4.53
C LEU A 50 2.14 -4.02 5.53
N ALA A 51 1.82 -5.04 6.34
CA ALA A 51 0.81 -4.92 7.40
C ALA A 51 1.16 -3.86 8.47
N LYS A 52 2.45 -3.65 8.75
CA LYS A 52 2.92 -2.57 9.63
C LYS A 52 2.84 -1.21 8.94
N LEU A 53 3.29 -1.12 7.68
CA LEU A 53 3.25 0.10 6.86
C LEU A 53 1.83 0.57 6.55
N ALA A 54 0.87 -0.34 6.50
CA ALA A 54 -0.56 -0.04 6.40
C ALA A 54 -1.09 0.80 7.59
N LYS A 55 -0.37 0.83 8.71
CA LYS A 55 -0.72 1.59 9.92
C LYS A 55 0.18 2.81 10.09
N ASP A 56 0.93 3.19 9.05
CA ASP A 56 1.82 4.34 9.10
C ASP A 56 1.04 5.65 9.29
N ARG A 57 1.64 6.61 9.99
CA ARG A 57 1.08 7.95 10.16
C ARG A 57 0.96 8.70 8.83
N ASP A 58 1.83 8.40 7.86
CA ASP A 58 1.84 9.07 6.58
C ASP A 58 0.93 8.37 5.56
N ARG A 59 -0.03 9.12 5.02
CA ARG A 59 -1.00 8.61 4.05
C ARG A 59 -0.36 8.06 2.77
N ILE A 60 0.79 8.59 2.34
CA ILE A 60 1.47 8.12 1.13
C ILE A 60 2.09 6.75 1.37
N VAL A 61 2.64 6.52 2.56
CA VAL A 61 3.15 5.20 2.97
C VAL A 61 2.01 4.19 2.98
N ARG A 62 0.87 4.54 3.60
CA ARG A 62 -0.33 3.67 3.62
C ARG A 62 -0.88 3.39 2.23
N SER A 63 -0.93 4.40 1.35
CA SER A 63 -1.41 4.26 -0.03
C SER A 63 -0.51 3.33 -0.84
N ASN A 64 0.81 3.46 -0.71
CA ASN A 64 1.76 2.56 -1.39
C ASN A 64 1.68 1.13 -0.83
N ALA A 65 1.47 0.97 0.48
CA ALA A 65 1.22 -0.34 1.05
C ALA A 65 -0.09 -0.93 0.49
N ALA A 66 -1.16 -0.14 0.37
CA ALA A 66 -2.41 -0.60 -0.25
C ALA A 66 -2.25 -0.99 -1.72
N ASP A 67 -1.39 -0.30 -2.48
CA ASP A 67 -1.17 -0.56 -3.91
C ASP A 67 -0.27 -1.78 -4.17
N ASN A 68 0.49 -2.23 -3.16
CA ASN A 68 1.46 -3.31 -3.33
C ASN A 68 0.78 -4.68 -3.58
N PRO A 69 1.20 -5.43 -4.61
CA PRO A 69 0.59 -6.72 -4.95
C PRO A 69 0.85 -7.85 -3.93
N ASN A 70 1.73 -7.66 -2.94
CA ASN A 70 1.93 -8.61 -1.85
C ASN A 70 1.13 -8.27 -0.59
N THR A 71 0.34 -7.18 -0.62
CA THR A 71 -0.42 -6.78 0.56
C THR A 71 -1.52 -7.79 0.85
N PRO A 72 -1.58 -8.32 2.09
CA PRO A 72 -2.59 -9.30 2.46
C PRO A 72 -4.01 -8.76 2.33
N ALA A 73 -4.92 -9.64 1.95
CA ALA A 73 -6.36 -9.37 1.84
C ALA A 73 -6.97 -8.74 3.10
N GLU A 74 -6.59 -9.23 4.29
CA GLU A 74 -7.07 -8.68 5.57
C GLU A 74 -6.58 -7.24 5.78
N THR A 75 -5.32 -6.96 5.44
CA THR A 75 -4.75 -5.61 5.50
C THR A 75 -5.43 -4.67 4.50
N LEU A 76 -5.76 -5.14 3.30
CA LEU A 76 -6.50 -4.36 2.31
C LEU A 76 -7.92 -4.04 2.80
N ALA A 77 -8.57 -4.96 3.51
CA ALA A 77 -9.87 -4.72 4.13
C ALA A 77 -9.82 -3.67 5.25
N GLU A 78 -8.71 -3.57 5.99
CA GLU A 78 -8.47 -2.47 6.94
C GLU A 78 -8.26 -1.13 6.19
N LEU A 79 -7.40 -1.11 5.18
CA LEU A 79 -7.06 0.09 4.38
C LEU A 79 -8.25 0.62 3.55
N ALA A 80 -9.20 -0.24 3.19
CA ALA A 80 -10.46 0.14 2.55
C ALA A 80 -11.32 1.08 3.43
N LYS A 81 -11.05 1.14 4.75
CA LYS A 81 -11.75 1.98 5.71
C LYS A 81 -10.93 3.21 6.13
N ASP A 82 -9.79 3.45 5.48
CA ASP A 82 -8.89 4.56 5.79
C ASP A 82 -9.60 5.91 5.62
N GLU A 83 -9.20 6.91 6.41
CA GLU A 83 -9.73 8.27 6.31
C GLU A 83 -9.38 8.92 4.96
N ASP A 84 -8.22 8.59 4.39
CA ASP A 84 -7.72 9.19 3.16
C ASP A 84 -8.26 8.49 1.92
N ILE A 85 -8.82 9.30 1.01
CA ILE A 85 -9.44 8.84 -0.23
C ILE A 85 -8.44 8.09 -1.11
N TYR A 86 -7.17 8.50 -1.16
CA TYR A 86 -6.17 7.85 -2.01
C TYR A 86 -5.81 6.46 -1.49
N VAL A 87 -5.73 6.30 -0.17
CA VAL A 87 -5.51 4.99 0.45
C VAL A 87 -6.66 4.04 0.13
N ARG A 88 -7.91 4.51 0.27
CA ARG A 88 -9.10 3.71 -0.11
C ARG A 88 -9.13 3.38 -1.60
N CYS A 89 -8.74 4.30 -2.48
CA CYS A 89 -8.61 4.03 -3.91
C CYS A 89 -7.56 2.95 -4.22
N SER A 90 -6.37 3.04 -3.62
CA SER A 90 -5.32 2.03 -3.79
C SER A 90 -5.78 0.66 -3.30
N ALA A 91 -6.44 0.59 -2.14
CA ALA A 91 -7.05 -0.65 -1.66
C ALA A 91 -8.12 -1.14 -2.63
N ALA A 92 -8.99 -0.27 -3.13
CA ALA A 92 -10.03 -0.64 -4.09
C ALA A 92 -9.46 -1.15 -5.43
N SER A 93 -8.29 -0.68 -5.86
CA SER A 93 -7.65 -1.07 -7.12
C SER A 93 -6.77 -2.31 -7.01
N ASN A 94 -6.37 -2.72 -5.80
CA ASN A 94 -5.48 -3.85 -5.60
C ASN A 94 -6.14 -5.20 -5.96
N PRO A 95 -5.52 -6.04 -6.79
CA PRO A 95 -6.09 -7.32 -7.23
C PRO A 95 -6.23 -8.38 -6.13
N ASN A 96 -5.67 -8.18 -4.94
CA ASN A 96 -5.88 -9.06 -3.79
C ASN A 96 -7.03 -8.60 -2.89
N THR A 97 -7.68 -7.48 -3.21
CA THR A 97 -8.76 -6.95 -2.39
C THR A 97 -9.96 -7.90 -2.41
N PRO A 98 -10.47 -8.30 -1.25
CA PRO A 98 -11.61 -9.20 -1.17
C PRO A 98 -12.85 -8.65 -1.89
N ALA A 99 -13.57 -9.54 -2.56
CA ALA A 99 -14.82 -9.21 -3.25
C ALA A 99 -15.84 -8.52 -2.32
N GLU A 100 -15.96 -8.97 -1.07
CA GLU A 100 -16.85 -8.36 -0.08
C GLU A 100 -16.45 -6.92 0.25
N THR A 101 -15.15 -6.66 0.41
CA THR A 101 -14.61 -5.32 0.61
C THR A 101 -14.87 -4.42 -0.61
N LEU A 102 -14.75 -4.95 -1.83
CA LEU A 102 -15.08 -4.20 -3.06
C LEU A 102 -16.57 -3.84 -3.14
N VAL A 103 -17.46 -4.71 -2.64
CA VAL A 103 -18.89 -4.41 -2.52
C VAL A 103 -19.14 -3.28 -1.51
N GLU A 104 -18.41 -3.23 -0.39
CA GLU A 104 -18.47 -2.10 0.55
C GLU A 104 -17.98 -0.80 -0.11
N LEU A 105 -16.80 -0.83 -0.76
CA LEU A 105 -16.20 0.32 -1.44
C LEU A 105 -17.02 0.82 -2.63
N SER A 106 -17.85 -0.03 -3.25
CA SER A 106 -18.80 0.39 -4.30
C SER A 106 -19.85 1.39 -3.79
N LYS A 107 -20.01 1.51 -2.47
CA LYS A 107 -20.92 2.43 -1.79
C LYS A 107 -20.18 3.59 -1.11
N ASP A 108 -18.86 3.71 -1.31
CA ASP A 108 -18.05 4.78 -0.73
C ASP A 108 -18.61 6.17 -1.10
N GLY A 109 -18.46 7.13 -0.19
CA GLY A 109 -18.90 8.51 -0.43
C GLY A 109 -18.18 9.18 -1.60
N ASP A 110 -16.90 8.84 -1.81
CA ASP A 110 -16.10 9.38 -2.89
C ASP A 110 -16.27 8.59 -4.19
N TRP A 111 -16.50 9.31 -5.30
CA TRP A 111 -16.76 8.68 -6.60
C TRP A 111 -15.52 7.98 -7.17
N ARG A 112 -14.30 8.42 -6.81
CA ARG A 112 -13.05 7.81 -7.28
C ARG A 112 -12.88 6.42 -6.68
N VAL A 113 -13.19 6.28 -5.38
CA VAL A 113 -13.15 4.99 -4.69
C VAL A 113 -14.14 4.02 -5.32
N ARG A 114 -15.38 4.46 -5.57
CA ARG A 114 -16.38 3.64 -6.27
C ARG A 114 -15.92 3.21 -7.67
N SER A 115 -15.27 4.11 -8.41
CA SER A 115 -14.72 3.83 -9.74
C SER A 115 -13.57 2.83 -9.71
N SER A 116 -12.65 2.96 -8.75
CA SER A 116 -11.56 2.02 -8.52
C SER A 116 -12.10 0.63 -8.19
N ALA A 117 -13.08 0.55 -7.27
CA ALA A 117 -13.73 -0.71 -6.94
C ALA A 117 -14.40 -1.33 -8.17
N ALA A 118 -15.19 -0.57 -8.94
CA ALA A 118 -15.85 -1.08 -10.14
C ALA A 118 -14.88 -1.61 -11.21
N SER A 119 -13.65 -1.07 -11.26
CA SER A 119 -12.61 -1.46 -12.22
C SER A 119 -11.75 -2.64 -11.76
N ASN A 120 -11.86 -3.04 -10.49
CA ASN A 120 -11.08 -4.15 -9.93
C ASN A 120 -11.52 -5.49 -10.56
N PRO A 121 -10.58 -6.35 -10.98
CA PRO A 121 -10.90 -7.66 -11.58
C PRO A 121 -11.70 -8.59 -10.67
N ASN A 122 -11.60 -8.45 -9.33
CA ASN A 122 -12.33 -9.27 -8.37
C ASN A 122 -13.73 -8.74 -8.05
N THR A 123 -14.17 -7.66 -8.68
CA THR A 123 -15.48 -7.09 -8.39
C THR A 123 -16.59 -8.02 -8.86
N PRO A 124 -17.50 -8.44 -7.96
CA PRO A 124 -18.63 -9.27 -8.33
C PRO A 124 -19.49 -8.57 -9.38
N LYS A 125 -19.67 -9.20 -10.54
CA LYS A 125 -20.61 -8.74 -11.55
C LYS A 125 -22.02 -9.00 -11.05
N LYS A 126 -22.90 -8.00 -11.12
CA LYS A 126 -24.33 -8.23 -10.89
C LYS A 126 -24.80 -9.29 -11.88
N GLN A 127 -25.36 -10.39 -11.36
CA GLN A 127 -26.08 -11.41 -12.12
C GLN A 127 -27.38 -10.83 -12.67
#